data_AF-A0A538U5N0-F1
#
_entry.id   AF-A0A538U5N0-F1
#
_cell.length_a   1.000
_cell.length_b   1.000
_cell.length_c   1.000
_cell.angle_alpha   90.00
_cell.angle_beta   90.00
_cell.angle_gamma   90.00
#
_symmetry.space_group_name_H-M   'P 1'
#
loop_
_entity.id
_entity.type
_entity.pdbx_description
1 polymer ?
#
loop_
_entity_poly.entity_id
_entity_poly.type
_entity_poly.pdbx_seq_one_letter_code
_entity_poly.pdbx_strand_id
1 'polypeptide(L)'
;MNRWHSVSRLAGVLLLLAVTVAHAEVSKLDPAARIALARLRAGGSAQAIGAEHRLSVSAAGELDVFIVGNVTRAQLEAAGARVRTDAGGVFTAWIPMDKVDAVAAIAGVSHIEGAQIDEVNNDLGAASTKAAIFRGPGPSFRGINGAGVIVGNVDTGVNYKHDDFKDALGNTRILKIWDQTSSLGPAPGGFGYGTEWNSAQLNGSPPAPGLGGPGDTNGHGSHTMGIAAGDGSAVGTAGSAPAFTYTGMAPRADIIAVDGSVSGSFSRTQMADGISYIFQQATALGKKCVVNCSIGSSYGPHDGTDPFEQTVDALSGPGKIVVLSAGNDRGASLHADWFVGNPAVTMSVTSPTGSAKSIAITGYYEATEQLNVSITTPLGTTVGPVTLGGVSGAYPGPLTSNGNVYIEDGVSLTSTGDKQVYIELNATNNPSPTLNGTWTITCGGSASAPAAPPTSSPATCRARSSSARWRPGTTRWRSAPG
;
A
#
# COMPACT_ATOMS: atom_id res chain seq x y z
N MET A 1 49.47 35.83 75.34
CA MET A 1 48.29 36.73 75.40
C MET A 1 47.08 35.85 75.13
N ASN A 2 46.22 35.49 76.09
CA ASN A 2 45.21 36.27 76.83
C ASN A 2 44.18 36.95 75.89
N ARG A 3 42.84 36.93 76.07
CA ARG A 3 41.84 36.26 76.96
C ARG A 3 40.42 36.57 76.36
N TRP A 4 39.26 35.92 76.61
CA TRP A 4 38.82 34.68 77.29
C TRP A 4 37.31 34.37 76.94
N HIS A 5 36.75 33.28 77.49
CA HIS A 5 35.32 33.01 77.81
C HIS A 5 34.24 32.60 76.77
N SER A 6 33.83 31.31 76.88
CA SER A 6 32.51 30.81 77.36
C SER A 6 31.15 31.17 76.69
N VAL A 7 30.48 30.10 76.19
CA VAL A 7 29.06 29.72 76.39
C VAL A 7 27.91 30.64 75.93
N SER A 8 27.05 30.13 75.04
CA SER A 8 25.57 30.16 75.17
C SER A 8 24.86 29.19 74.19
N ARG A 9 23.56 28.95 74.39
CA ARG A 9 22.69 28.02 73.62
C ARG A 9 21.57 28.77 72.87
N LEU A 10 20.86 28.02 72.02
CA LEU A 10 19.45 28.15 71.56
C LEU A 10 19.11 28.89 70.25
N ALA A 11 18.09 28.29 69.61
CA ALA A 11 17.08 28.83 68.69
C ALA A 11 17.53 29.42 67.33
N GLY A 12 17.22 28.68 66.26
CA GLY A 12 17.38 29.15 64.87
C GLY A 12 16.88 28.18 63.78
N VAL A 13 16.02 27.21 64.13
CA VAL A 13 15.49 26.25 63.13
C VAL A 13 14.27 26.86 62.44
N LEU A 14 14.45 27.36 61.23
CA LEU A 14 13.37 27.58 60.27
C LEU A 14 13.61 26.66 59.06
N LEU A 15 12.84 25.59 59.00
CA LEU A 15 13.07 24.48 58.07
C LEU A 15 12.50 24.83 56.68
N LEU A 16 13.36 25.07 55.69
CA LEU A 16 12.92 25.25 54.30
C LEU A 16 12.40 23.91 53.73
N LEU A 17 11.09 23.79 53.64
CA LEU A 17 10.37 22.68 53.01
C LEU A 17 9.46 23.22 51.91
N ALA A 18 9.92 23.22 50.64
CA ALA A 18 9.10 23.20 49.40
C ALA A 18 9.89 23.44 48.08
N VAL A 19 10.94 22.66 47.75
CA VAL A 19 11.54 22.69 46.38
C VAL A 19 11.98 21.28 45.91
N THR A 20 11.05 20.32 45.82
CA THR A 20 11.38 18.94 45.37
C THR A 20 10.33 18.25 44.49
N VAL A 21 9.15 18.85 44.24
CA VAL A 21 8.02 18.14 43.59
C VAL A 21 8.03 18.25 42.06
N ALA A 22 8.64 19.29 41.48
CA ALA A 22 8.47 19.63 40.06
C ALA A 22 9.37 18.86 39.05
N HIS A 23 10.27 17.98 39.51
CA HIS A 23 11.27 17.33 38.63
C HIS A 23 11.07 15.83 38.39
N ALA A 24 10.19 15.14 39.14
CA ALA A 24 10.04 13.68 39.03
C ALA A 24 9.26 13.24 37.77
N GLU A 25 8.10 13.84 37.49
CA GLU A 25 7.20 13.41 36.41
C GLU A 25 7.75 13.65 35.00
N VAL A 26 8.71 14.58 34.86
CA VAL A 26 9.43 14.87 33.61
C VAL A 26 10.27 13.68 33.13
N SER A 27 10.44 12.64 33.96
CA SER A 27 11.14 11.39 33.62
C SER A 27 10.42 10.51 32.59
N LYS A 28 9.08 10.45 32.63
CA LYS A 28 8.29 9.57 31.75
C LYS A 28 8.18 10.09 30.32
N LEU A 29 8.20 11.41 30.15
CA LEU A 29 8.20 12.05 28.84
C LEU A 29 9.54 11.82 28.13
N ASP A 30 9.51 11.56 26.83
CA ASP A 30 10.70 11.51 25.97
C ASP A 30 11.26 12.94 25.67
N PRO A 31 12.43 13.06 25.01
CA PRO A 31 12.92 14.35 24.51
C PRO A 31 11.93 15.14 23.63
N ALA A 32 11.23 14.51 22.69
CA ALA A 32 10.28 15.16 21.78
C ALA A 32 9.09 15.77 22.53
N ALA A 33 8.44 14.99 23.40
CA ALA A 33 7.35 15.45 24.27
C ALA A 33 7.79 16.62 25.15
N ARG A 34 8.98 16.55 25.75
CA ARG A 34 9.52 17.64 26.59
C ARG A 34 9.79 18.92 25.79
N ILE A 35 10.36 18.81 24.59
CA ILE A 35 10.67 19.98 23.74
C ILE A 35 9.39 20.63 23.20
N ALA A 36 8.42 19.82 22.74
CA ALA A 36 7.13 20.32 22.29
C ALA A 36 6.35 20.99 23.44
N LEU A 37 6.26 20.35 24.61
CA LEU A 37 5.61 20.92 25.79
C LEU A 37 6.28 22.22 26.26
N ALA A 38 7.62 22.28 26.28
CA ALA A 38 8.35 23.49 26.65
C ALA A 38 8.07 24.66 25.68
N ARG A 39 7.96 24.38 24.38
CA ARG A 39 7.64 25.39 23.35
C ARG A 39 6.19 25.88 23.43
N LEU A 40 5.24 24.97 23.62
CA LEU A 40 3.83 25.33 23.87
C LEU A 40 3.71 26.18 25.15
N ARG A 41 4.37 25.79 26.24
CA ARG A 41 4.44 26.56 27.51
C ARG A 41 5.15 27.92 27.35
N ALA A 42 6.01 28.08 26.34
CA ALA A 42 6.63 29.35 25.98
C ALA A 42 5.79 30.22 25.00
N GLY A 43 4.55 29.80 24.67
CA GLY A 43 3.64 30.53 23.78
C GLY A 43 3.87 30.28 22.28
N GLY A 44 4.65 29.26 21.91
CA GLY A 44 4.81 28.85 20.51
C GLY A 44 3.52 28.31 19.91
N SER A 45 3.13 28.78 18.73
CA SER A 45 1.92 28.32 18.05
C SER A 45 2.08 26.92 17.45
N ALA A 46 0.98 26.19 17.29
CA ALA A 46 0.98 24.86 16.69
C ALA A 46 1.59 24.87 15.27
N GLN A 47 1.28 25.92 14.50
CA GLN A 47 1.81 26.12 13.14
C GLN A 47 3.33 26.32 13.15
N ALA A 48 3.87 27.10 14.09
CA ALA A 48 5.31 27.34 14.20
C ALA A 48 6.09 26.08 14.65
N ILE A 49 5.48 25.26 15.51
CA ILE A 49 6.10 24.00 15.97
C ILE A 49 6.09 22.95 14.85
N GLY A 50 4.97 22.79 14.13
CA GLY A 50 4.86 21.84 13.02
C GLY A 50 5.72 22.21 11.80
N ALA A 51 5.93 23.49 11.54
CA ALA A 51 6.76 23.98 10.43
C ALA A 51 8.26 23.62 10.52
N GLU A 52 8.73 23.08 11.65
CA GLU A 52 10.07 22.49 11.77
C GLU A 52 10.16 21.03 11.28
N HIS A 53 9.05 20.41 10.84
CA HIS A 53 9.00 19.05 10.31
C HIS A 53 9.63 17.97 11.20
N ARG A 54 9.60 18.18 12.53
CA ARG A 54 10.25 17.30 13.52
C ARG A 54 9.36 16.90 14.70
N LEU A 55 8.32 17.68 14.99
CA LEU A 55 7.43 17.54 16.15
C LEU A 55 5.98 17.79 15.72
N SER A 56 5.07 16.88 16.06
CA SER A 56 3.63 17.06 15.94
C SER A 56 3.05 17.69 17.21
N VAL A 57 2.03 18.53 17.03
CA VAL A 57 1.16 19.09 18.05
C VAL A 57 -0.23 19.27 17.44
N SER A 58 -1.29 19.21 18.25
CA SER A 58 -2.65 19.41 17.72
C SER A 58 -2.83 20.84 17.19
N ALA A 59 -3.76 21.04 16.25
CA ALA A 59 -4.13 22.37 15.77
C ALA A 59 -4.66 23.31 16.87
N ALA A 60 -5.04 22.78 18.04
CA ALA A 60 -5.45 23.54 19.23
C ALA A 60 -4.29 23.82 20.21
N GLY A 61 -3.05 23.45 19.89
CA GLY A 61 -1.89 23.63 20.76
C GLY A 61 -1.76 22.58 21.87
N GLU A 62 -2.32 21.38 21.67
CA GLU A 62 -2.16 20.26 22.58
C GLU A 62 -0.92 19.43 22.19
N LEU A 63 -0.29 18.78 23.18
CA LEU A 63 0.83 17.88 22.95
C LEU A 63 0.34 16.62 22.24
N ASP A 64 0.86 16.32 21.05
CA ASP A 64 0.55 15.09 20.32
C ASP A 64 1.53 13.98 20.72
N VAL A 65 1.03 12.82 21.13
CA VAL A 65 1.84 11.79 21.80
C VAL A 65 1.40 10.36 21.48
N PHE A 66 2.34 9.43 21.65
CA PHE A 66 2.05 8.08 22.12
C PHE A 66 2.15 8.04 23.66
N ILE A 67 1.27 7.30 24.31
CA ILE A 67 1.34 6.97 25.74
C ILE A 67 1.46 5.45 25.83
N VAL A 68 2.44 4.96 26.57
CA VAL A 68 2.68 3.53 26.78
C VAL A 68 2.51 3.19 28.26
N GLY A 69 1.80 2.11 28.55
CA GLY A 69 1.63 1.65 29.93
C GLY A 69 0.49 0.65 30.16
N ASN A 70 0.47 0.07 31.35
CA ASN A 70 -0.64 -0.75 31.83
C ASN A 70 -1.75 0.17 32.39
N VAL A 71 -2.48 0.81 31.48
CA VAL A 71 -3.60 1.70 31.75
C VAL A 71 -4.75 1.42 30.79
N THR A 72 -5.92 1.95 31.09
CA THR A 72 -7.09 1.95 30.21
C THR A 72 -7.31 3.34 29.62
N ARG A 73 -7.95 3.40 28.45
CA ARG A 73 -8.45 4.64 27.83
C ARG A 73 -9.17 5.55 28.85
N ALA A 74 -10.06 4.99 29.66
CA ALA A 74 -10.83 5.74 30.65
C ALA A 74 -9.98 6.41 31.75
N GLN A 75 -8.84 5.82 32.13
CA GLN A 75 -7.91 6.44 33.10
C GLN A 75 -7.16 7.62 32.48
N LEU A 76 -6.78 7.51 31.20
CA LEU A 76 -6.14 8.60 30.45
C LEU A 76 -7.11 9.76 30.20
N GLU A 77 -8.35 9.45 29.79
CA GLU A 77 -9.42 10.43 29.57
C GLU A 77 -9.85 11.12 30.87
N ALA A 78 -9.92 10.40 32.00
CA ALA A 78 -10.18 10.98 33.32
C ALA A 78 -9.05 11.94 33.80
N ALA A 79 -7.81 11.71 33.37
CA ALA A 79 -6.69 12.63 33.61
C ALA A 79 -6.62 13.79 32.59
N GLY A 80 -7.52 13.82 31.60
CA GLY A 80 -7.65 14.90 30.61
C GLY A 80 -6.91 14.68 29.29
N ALA A 81 -6.36 13.49 29.02
CA ALA A 81 -5.88 13.15 27.67
C ALA A 81 -7.05 12.85 26.73
N ARG A 82 -6.95 13.28 25.48
CA ARG A 82 -7.92 12.97 24.41
C ARG A 82 -7.38 11.79 23.59
N VAL A 83 -7.72 10.57 24.02
CA VAL A 83 -7.27 9.32 23.39
C VAL A 83 -7.93 9.13 22.03
N ARG A 84 -7.13 8.95 20.98
CA ARG A 84 -7.57 8.64 19.62
C ARG A 84 -7.59 7.12 19.43
N THR A 85 -6.42 6.51 19.31
CA THR A 85 -6.24 5.05 19.20
C THR A 85 -5.96 4.43 20.57
N ASP A 86 -6.52 3.26 20.82
CA ASP A 86 -6.07 2.30 21.85
C ASP A 86 -5.59 1.06 21.09
N ALA A 87 -4.33 0.68 21.31
CA ALA A 87 -3.65 -0.44 20.65
C ALA A 87 -3.08 -1.43 21.68
N GLY A 88 -3.77 -1.63 22.82
CA GLY A 88 -3.42 -2.67 23.79
C GLY A 88 -2.23 -2.31 24.68
N GLY A 89 -2.30 -1.16 25.34
CA GLY A 89 -1.22 -0.63 26.19
C GLY A 89 -0.31 0.38 25.51
N VAL A 90 -0.54 0.65 24.22
CA VAL A 90 -0.06 1.84 23.48
C VAL A 90 -1.27 2.65 23.05
N PHE A 91 -1.25 3.96 23.30
CA PHE A 91 -2.35 4.87 23.00
C PHE A 91 -1.82 6.05 22.19
N THR A 92 -2.56 6.52 21.18
CA THR A 92 -2.29 7.86 20.60
C THR A 92 -3.21 8.87 21.25
N ALA A 93 -2.69 10.03 21.64
CA ALA A 93 -3.48 11.04 22.34
C ALA A 93 -3.05 12.47 22.02
N TRP A 94 -3.98 13.42 22.19
CA TRP A 94 -3.64 14.82 22.43
C TRP A 94 -3.76 15.11 23.92
N ILE A 95 -2.76 15.74 24.53
CA ILE A 95 -2.81 16.14 25.95
C ILE A 95 -2.72 17.68 26.05
N PRO A 96 -3.72 18.36 26.64
CA PRO A 96 -3.61 19.78 27.00
C PRO A 96 -2.42 20.04 27.94
N MET A 97 -1.74 21.18 27.79
CA MET A 97 -0.50 21.52 28.51
C MET A 97 -0.58 21.43 30.03
N ASP A 98 -1.76 21.68 30.59
CA ASP A 98 -2.10 21.67 32.02
C ASP A 98 -2.58 20.31 32.52
N LYS A 99 -2.64 19.30 31.63
CA LYS A 99 -3.01 17.91 31.92
C LYS A 99 -1.85 16.93 31.78
N VAL A 100 -0.75 17.31 31.12
CA VAL A 100 0.41 16.43 30.91
C VAL A 100 0.96 15.87 32.22
N ASP A 101 1.11 16.71 33.24
CA ASP A 101 1.65 16.28 34.54
C ASP A 101 0.68 15.33 35.29
N ALA A 102 -0.65 15.48 35.07
CA ALA A 102 -1.67 14.59 35.63
C ALA A 102 -1.73 13.23 34.91
N VAL A 103 -1.50 13.21 33.59
CA VAL A 103 -1.42 11.98 32.79
C VAL A 103 -0.12 11.22 33.08
N ALA A 104 1.01 11.93 33.23
CA ALA A 104 2.27 11.35 33.64
C ALA A 104 2.18 10.68 35.03
N ALA A 105 1.54 11.34 36.00
CA ALA A 105 1.39 10.84 37.37
C ALA A 105 0.59 9.53 37.51
N ILE A 106 -0.11 9.05 36.46
CA ILE A 106 -0.79 7.76 36.49
C ILE A 106 0.26 6.64 36.65
N ALA A 107 0.15 5.86 37.73
CA ALA A 107 1.12 4.82 38.07
C ALA A 107 1.33 3.75 36.98
N GLY A 108 0.30 3.46 36.18
CA GLY A 108 0.37 2.53 35.06
C GLY A 108 1.05 3.06 33.79
N VAL A 109 1.14 4.39 33.61
CA VAL A 109 1.87 5.00 32.48
C VAL A 109 3.36 4.83 32.72
N SER A 110 4.04 4.14 31.79
CA SER A 110 5.49 3.95 31.82
C SER A 110 6.23 4.96 30.95
N HIS A 111 5.64 5.40 29.84
CA HIS A 111 6.26 6.32 28.89
C HIS A 111 5.25 7.24 28.21
N ILE A 112 5.68 8.46 27.85
CA ILE A 112 4.96 9.39 26.97
C ILE A 112 5.95 9.86 25.91
N GLU A 113 5.71 9.51 24.65
CA GLU A 113 6.58 9.82 23.51
C GLU A 113 5.92 10.89 22.64
N GLY A 114 6.60 11.99 22.38
CA GLY A 114 6.09 13.09 21.55
C GLY A 114 6.05 12.66 20.09
N ALA A 115 4.86 12.73 19.48
CA ALA A 115 4.69 12.34 18.09
C ALA A 115 5.61 13.17 17.18
N GLN A 116 6.40 12.48 16.36
CA GLN A 116 7.28 13.11 15.38
C GLN A 116 6.56 13.29 14.03
N ILE A 117 7.22 13.95 13.08
CA ILE A 117 6.74 14.08 11.70
C ILE A 117 7.64 13.20 10.84
N ASP A 118 7.06 12.18 10.20
CA ASP A 118 7.72 11.38 9.17
C ASP A 118 7.69 12.09 7.81
N GLU A 119 8.65 11.76 6.94
CA GLU A 119 8.80 12.35 5.61
C GLU A 119 8.52 11.38 4.46
N VAL A 120 8.27 11.91 3.25
CA VAL A 120 7.92 11.12 2.07
C VAL A 120 9.16 10.48 1.41
N ASN A 121 9.34 9.18 1.66
CA ASN A 121 10.54 8.43 1.29
C ASN A 121 10.40 7.70 -0.07
N ASN A 122 10.75 8.37 -1.18
CA ASN A 122 10.85 7.74 -2.53
C ASN A 122 11.85 8.42 -3.48
N ASP A 123 12.45 9.53 -3.10
CA ASP A 123 13.39 10.34 -3.89
C ASP A 123 14.71 9.61 -4.21
N LEU A 124 15.23 8.83 -3.25
CA LEU A 124 16.52 8.14 -3.36
C LEU A 124 16.52 6.91 -4.30
N GLY A 125 15.39 6.54 -4.90
CA GLY A 125 15.26 5.30 -5.70
C GLY A 125 16.28 5.16 -6.83
N ALA A 126 16.56 6.24 -7.57
CA ALA A 126 17.55 6.27 -8.66
C ALA A 126 19.01 6.17 -8.17
N ALA A 127 19.28 6.61 -6.93
CA ALA A 127 20.60 6.52 -6.30
C ALA A 127 20.84 5.11 -5.72
N SER A 128 19.87 4.58 -4.99
CA SER A 128 19.91 3.23 -4.40
C SER A 128 20.05 2.12 -5.45
N THR A 129 19.40 2.27 -6.60
CA THR A 129 19.56 1.37 -7.77
C THR A 129 20.83 1.62 -8.57
N LYS A 130 21.61 2.66 -8.24
CA LYS A 130 22.83 3.10 -8.96
C LYS A 130 22.60 3.46 -10.43
N ALA A 131 21.37 3.74 -10.85
CA ALA A 131 21.05 4.07 -12.23
C ALA A 131 21.76 5.35 -12.71
N ALA A 132 21.98 6.31 -11.81
CA ALA A 132 22.77 7.53 -12.03
C ALA A 132 24.29 7.31 -12.23
N ILE A 133 24.80 6.07 -12.17
CA ILE A 133 26.15 5.72 -12.62
C ILE A 133 26.16 5.41 -14.13
N PHE A 134 25.04 4.92 -14.67
CA PHE A 134 24.91 4.54 -16.08
C PHE A 134 24.36 5.67 -16.97
N ARG A 135 23.61 6.62 -16.40
CA ARG A 135 23.28 7.92 -17.02
C ARG A 135 23.94 9.06 -16.25
N GLY A 136 24.63 9.94 -16.97
CA GLY A 136 25.13 11.21 -16.43
C GLY A 136 24.00 12.21 -16.13
N PRO A 137 24.31 13.39 -15.58
CA PRO A 137 23.32 14.37 -15.16
C PRO A 137 22.55 15.03 -16.32
N GLY A 138 21.38 15.56 -15.99
CA GLY A 138 20.57 16.40 -16.87
C GLY A 138 21.27 17.72 -17.23
N PRO A 139 20.85 18.40 -18.31
CA PRO A 139 19.89 17.95 -19.32
C PRO A 139 20.45 16.89 -20.29
N SER A 140 21.75 16.59 -20.21
CA SER A 140 22.47 15.82 -21.25
C SER A 140 22.27 14.31 -21.17
N PHE A 141 22.12 13.76 -19.96
CA PHE A 141 21.91 12.33 -19.69
C PHE A 141 22.81 11.38 -20.50
N ARG A 142 24.11 11.70 -20.62
CA ARG A 142 25.06 10.88 -21.39
C ARG A 142 25.13 9.45 -20.85
N GLY A 143 25.15 8.44 -21.71
CA GLY A 143 25.21 7.02 -21.33
C GLY A 143 23.88 6.28 -21.57
N ILE A 144 23.55 5.33 -20.70
CA ILE A 144 22.37 4.47 -20.81
C ILE A 144 21.18 5.18 -20.17
N ASN A 145 20.40 5.89 -20.99
CA ASN A 145 19.38 6.86 -20.56
C ASN A 145 17.95 6.56 -21.05
N GLY A 146 17.74 5.46 -21.76
CA GLY A 146 16.45 5.11 -22.37
C GLY A 146 16.27 5.53 -23.84
N ALA A 147 17.20 6.28 -24.43
CA ALA A 147 17.09 6.70 -25.84
C ALA A 147 16.91 5.50 -26.79
N GLY A 148 15.84 5.53 -27.59
CA GLY A 148 15.52 4.49 -28.56
C GLY A 148 14.70 3.31 -28.04
N VAL A 149 14.24 3.34 -26.77
CA VAL A 149 13.21 2.41 -26.26
C VAL A 149 11.96 3.18 -25.83
N ILE A 150 10.82 2.49 -25.85
CA ILE A 150 9.55 2.98 -25.31
C ILE A 150 9.39 2.47 -23.88
N VAL A 151 9.09 3.38 -22.96
CA VAL A 151 8.53 3.05 -21.65
C VAL A 151 7.03 3.28 -21.73
N GLY A 152 6.24 2.24 -21.47
CA GLY A 152 4.79 2.33 -21.41
C GLY A 152 4.24 2.15 -20.01
N ASN A 153 3.04 2.66 -19.76
CA ASN A 153 2.25 2.30 -18.58
C ASN A 153 0.81 1.96 -18.96
N VAL A 154 0.24 1.03 -18.19
CA VAL A 154 -1.22 0.85 -18.08
C VAL A 154 -1.56 1.16 -16.62
N ASP A 155 -2.19 2.31 -16.41
CA ASP A 155 -2.33 2.95 -15.10
C ASP A 155 -3.48 3.99 -15.13
N THR A 156 -3.58 4.89 -14.15
CA THR A 156 -4.60 5.97 -14.12
C THR A 156 -4.32 7.12 -15.12
N GLY A 157 -3.67 6.79 -16.24
CA GLY A 157 -3.24 7.74 -17.26
C GLY A 157 -1.87 8.37 -17.00
N VAL A 158 -1.68 9.59 -17.53
CA VAL A 158 -0.49 10.42 -17.30
C VAL A 158 -0.78 11.91 -17.55
N ASN A 159 -0.33 12.78 -16.65
CA ASN A 159 -0.40 14.23 -16.83
C ASN A 159 0.58 14.72 -17.91
N TYR A 160 0.20 14.63 -19.18
CA TYR A 160 1.00 15.05 -20.34
C TYR A 160 1.43 16.53 -20.34
N LYS A 161 0.86 17.37 -19.47
CA LYS A 161 1.22 18.78 -19.30
C LYS A 161 2.39 19.00 -18.34
N HIS A 162 2.82 17.98 -17.59
CA HIS A 162 3.97 18.06 -16.69
C HIS A 162 5.29 18.21 -17.48
N ASP A 163 6.23 19.02 -16.99
CA ASP A 163 7.44 19.35 -17.75
C ASP A 163 8.39 18.16 -17.92
N ASP A 164 8.47 17.25 -16.92
CA ASP A 164 9.27 16.01 -16.98
C ASP A 164 8.93 15.08 -18.17
N PHE A 165 7.78 15.28 -18.81
CA PHE A 165 7.34 14.51 -19.97
C PHE A 165 7.49 15.29 -21.29
N LYS A 166 8.14 16.45 -21.29
CA LYS A 166 8.41 17.29 -22.47
C LYS A 166 9.86 17.22 -22.92
N ASP A 167 10.11 17.59 -24.18
CA ASP A 167 11.44 17.81 -24.72
C ASP A 167 11.97 19.22 -24.38
N ALA A 168 13.21 19.51 -24.75
CA ALA A 168 13.84 20.82 -24.51
C ALA A 168 13.25 21.98 -25.34
N LEU A 169 12.23 21.73 -26.15
CA LEU A 169 11.47 22.71 -26.92
C LEU A 169 10.02 22.88 -26.39
N GLY A 170 9.63 22.08 -25.37
CA GLY A 170 8.29 22.09 -24.77
C GLY A 170 7.28 21.15 -25.42
N ASN A 171 7.66 20.37 -26.44
CA ASN A 171 6.78 19.35 -27.03
C ASN A 171 6.66 18.14 -26.10
N THR A 172 5.51 17.46 -26.05
CA THR A 172 5.43 16.19 -25.33
C THR A 172 6.31 15.11 -25.96
N ARG A 173 6.93 14.28 -25.12
CA ARG A 173 7.65 13.04 -25.49
C ARG A 173 6.73 11.81 -25.46
N ILE A 174 5.47 12.02 -25.11
CA ILE A 174 4.43 10.99 -25.13
C ILE A 174 3.98 10.84 -26.59
N LEU A 175 4.32 9.72 -27.20
CA LEU A 175 3.99 9.41 -28.59
C LEU A 175 2.48 9.24 -28.76
N LYS A 176 1.85 8.51 -27.83
CA LYS A 176 0.41 8.31 -27.75
C LYS A 176 -0.10 8.13 -26.32
N ILE A 177 -1.36 8.51 -26.10
CA ILE A 177 -2.19 8.10 -24.96
C ILE A 177 -3.44 7.42 -25.52
N TRP A 178 -3.78 6.22 -25.04
CA TRP A 178 -5.12 5.64 -25.22
C TRP A 178 -5.87 5.79 -23.90
N ASP A 179 -6.94 6.57 -23.92
CA ASP A 179 -7.87 6.66 -22.79
C ASP A 179 -8.98 5.63 -22.99
N GLN A 180 -9.01 4.59 -22.15
CA GLN A 180 -9.98 3.51 -22.18
C GLN A 180 -11.32 3.88 -21.54
N THR A 181 -11.38 5.01 -20.82
CA THR A 181 -12.57 5.51 -20.12
C THR A 181 -13.35 6.52 -20.96
N SER A 182 -12.67 7.24 -21.85
CA SER A 182 -13.25 8.24 -22.75
C SER A 182 -14.15 7.63 -23.82
N SER A 183 -15.27 8.30 -24.07
CA SER A 183 -16.25 7.97 -25.12
C SER A 183 -16.25 8.95 -26.29
N LEU A 184 -15.25 9.86 -26.38
CA LEU A 184 -15.17 10.85 -27.47
C LEU A 184 -14.81 10.22 -28.82
N GLY A 185 -13.90 9.24 -28.81
CA GLY A 185 -13.37 8.58 -30.00
C GLY A 185 -12.44 9.46 -30.85
N PRO A 186 -11.79 8.89 -31.88
CA PRO A 186 -11.84 7.47 -32.25
C PRO A 186 -10.98 6.58 -31.35
N ALA A 187 -11.40 5.33 -31.19
CA ALA A 187 -10.63 4.27 -30.55
C ALA A 187 -9.42 3.85 -31.42
N PRO A 188 -8.33 3.32 -30.83
CA PRO A 188 -7.19 2.82 -31.59
C PRO A 188 -7.58 1.59 -32.43
N GLY A 189 -7.04 1.49 -33.65
CA GLY A 189 -7.41 0.45 -34.61
C GLY A 189 -7.28 -0.97 -34.05
N GLY A 190 -8.38 -1.73 -34.10
CA GLY A 190 -8.48 -3.09 -33.54
C GLY A 190 -9.24 -3.15 -32.20
N PHE A 191 -9.31 -2.04 -31.46
CA PHE A 191 -10.02 -1.95 -30.18
C PHE A 191 -11.28 -1.11 -30.37
N GLY A 192 -12.44 -1.61 -29.92
CA GLY A 192 -13.74 -1.00 -30.20
C GLY A 192 -14.16 0.16 -29.27
N TYR A 193 -13.27 0.65 -28.40
CA TYR A 193 -13.60 1.55 -27.31
C TYR A 193 -12.45 2.47 -26.91
N GLY A 194 -12.76 3.55 -26.18
CA GLY A 194 -11.79 4.55 -25.77
C GLY A 194 -11.48 5.60 -26.85
N THR A 195 -10.48 6.44 -26.56
CA THR A 195 -9.99 7.50 -27.46
C THR A 195 -8.47 7.48 -27.58
N GLU A 196 -7.93 7.43 -28.80
CA GLU A 196 -6.49 7.56 -29.06
C GLU A 196 -6.09 9.04 -29.29
N TRP A 197 -5.05 9.48 -28.59
CA TRP A 197 -4.45 10.81 -28.71
C TRP A 197 -2.96 10.67 -29.07
N ASN A 198 -2.52 11.26 -30.18
CA ASN A 198 -1.10 11.33 -30.57
C ASN A 198 -0.42 12.64 -30.13
N SER A 199 0.92 12.70 -30.18
CA SER A 199 1.71 13.87 -29.75
C SER A 199 1.26 15.21 -30.36
N ALA A 200 0.82 15.23 -31.62
CA ALA A 200 0.37 16.46 -32.26
C ALA A 200 -0.96 16.95 -31.67
N GLN A 201 -1.89 16.04 -31.36
CA GLN A 201 -3.12 16.37 -30.63
C GLN A 201 -2.80 16.80 -29.19
N LEU A 202 -1.89 16.11 -28.48
CA LEU A 202 -1.49 16.43 -27.11
C LEU A 202 -0.86 17.83 -26.99
N ASN A 203 0.05 18.18 -27.91
CA ASN A 203 0.61 19.53 -28.03
C ASN A 203 -0.46 20.57 -28.44
N GLY A 204 -1.47 20.14 -29.20
CA GLY A 204 -2.58 20.97 -29.67
C GLY A 204 -3.64 21.36 -28.62
N SER A 205 -3.42 21.06 -27.34
CA SER A 205 -4.38 21.28 -26.23
C SER A 205 -5.72 20.54 -26.43
N PRO A 206 -5.76 19.21 -26.21
CA PRO A 206 -6.98 18.42 -26.22
C PRO A 206 -7.89 18.78 -25.03
N PRO A 207 -9.13 18.26 -24.96
CA PRO A 207 -10.05 18.48 -23.85
C PRO A 207 -9.42 18.16 -22.47
N ALA A 208 -10.02 18.70 -21.41
CA ALA A 208 -9.62 18.37 -20.05
C ALA A 208 -9.98 16.91 -19.69
N PRO A 209 -9.30 16.28 -18.71
CA PRO A 209 -9.58 14.90 -18.30
C PRO A 209 -11.03 14.67 -17.88
N GLY A 210 -11.57 15.55 -17.03
CA GLY A 210 -12.99 15.53 -16.64
C GLY A 210 -14.01 15.84 -17.76
N LEU A 211 -13.55 15.98 -19.01
CA LEU A 211 -14.34 16.14 -20.22
C LEU A 211 -14.02 15.06 -21.28
N GLY A 212 -13.35 13.96 -20.89
CA GLY A 212 -13.00 12.84 -21.78
C GLY A 212 -11.76 13.07 -22.66
N GLY A 213 -10.96 14.10 -22.37
CA GLY A 213 -9.61 14.23 -22.92
C GLY A 213 -8.58 13.47 -22.08
N PRO A 214 -7.32 13.36 -22.55
CA PRO A 214 -6.30 12.58 -21.87
C PRO A 214 -5.78 13.29 -20.62
N GLY A 215 -5.30 12.55 -19.63
CA GLY A 215 -4.58 13.09 -18.48
C GLY A 215 -4.42 12.06 -17.38
N ASP A 216 -4.52 12.52 -16.13
CA ASP A 216 -4.56 11.71 -14.92
C ASP A 216 -5.16 12.57 -13.80
N THR A 217 -6.30 12.16 -13.23
CA THR A 217 -6.95 12.87 -12.10
C THR A 217 -6.73 12.17 -10.75
N ASN A 218 -6.05 11.03 -10.75
CA ASN A 218 -5.76 10.23 -9.57
C ASN A 218 -4.34 10.50 -9.04
N GLY A 219 -3.39 10.70 -9.96
CA GLY A 219 -1.98 11.01 -9.72
C GLY A 219 -1.07 9.78 -9.74
N HIS A 220 -1.63 8.58 -9.64
CA HIS A 220 -0.86 7.33 -9.57
C HIS A 220 -0.07 7.07 -10.86
N GLY A 221 -0.71 7.08 -12.02
CA GLY A 221 -0.07 6.87 -13.32
C GLY A 221 0.97 7.94 -13.68
N SER A 222 0.75 9.19 -13.27
CA SER A 222 1.75 10.25 -13.41
C SER A 222 2.97 10.02 -12.51
N HIS A 223 2.78 9.55 -11.28
CA HIS A 223 3.86 9.25 -10.35
C HIS A 223 4.67 8.02 -10.81
N THR A 224 4.02 6.94 -11.25
CA THR A 224 4.71 5.73 -11.76
C THR A 224 5.48 6.02 -13.05
N MET A 225 4.90 6.79 -13.98
CA MET A 225 5.59 7.23 -15.20
C MET A 225 6.72 8.23 -14.91
N GLY A 226 6.57 9.08 -13.88
CA GLY A 226 7.64 9.96 -13.38
C GLY A 226 8.87 9.18 -12.95
N ILE A 227 8.68 8.17 -12.08
CA ILE A 227 9.75 7.24 -11.64
C ILE A 227 10.38 6.52 -12.85
N ALA A 228 9.57 6.07 -13.81
CA ALA A 228 10.05 5.26 -14.92
C ALA A 228 10.80 6.06 -16.00
N ALA A 229 10.27 7.22 -16.44
CA ALA A 229 10.76 7.93 -17.63
C ALA A 229 10.76 9.47 -17.53
N GLY A 230 10.30 10.08 -16.45
CA GLY A 230 10.39 11.54 -16.27
C GLY A 230 11.85 12.01 -16.32
N ASP A 231 12.17 13.12 -17.00
CA ASP A 231 13.53 13.67 -16.95
C ASP A 231 13.82 14.64 -15.79
N GLY A 232 12.82 14.91 -14.94
CA GLY A 232 12.98 15.80 -13.80
C GLY A 232 13.18 17.26 -14.19
N SER A 233 12.95 17.67 -15.44
CA SER A 233 13.11 19.05 -15.88
C SER A 233 12.16 20.04 -15.20
N ALA A 234 11.07 19.57 -14.58
CA ALA A 234 10.21 20.37 -13.73
C ALA A 234 10.99 20.97 -12.55
N VAL A 235 10.67 22.22 -12.22
CA VAL A 235 11.12 22.89 -11.00
C VAL A 235 10.08 22.66 -9.91
N GLY A 236 10.51 22.27 -8.71
CA GLY A 236 9.61 22.04 -7.58
C GLY A 236 8.80 23.29 -7.20
N THR A 237 7.57 23.12 -6.73
CA THR A 237 6.65 24.21 -6.38
C THR A 237 7.33 25.27 -5.49
N ALA A 238 7.20 26.54 -5.87
CA ALA A 238 7.86 27.69 -5.24
C ALA A 238 9.41 27.60 -5.17
N GLY A 239 10.04 26.79 -6.03
CA GLY A 239 11.49 26.59 -6.07
C GLY A 239 12.01 25.52 -5.10
N SER A 240 11.14 24.65 -4.56
CA SER A 240 11.52 23.64 -3.55
C SER A 240 12.56 22.61 -4.03
N ALA A 241 12.67 22.40 -5.34
CA ALA A 241 13.72 21.59 -5.95
C ALA A 241 14.16 22.21 -7.30
N PRO A 242 15.48 22.29 -7.59
CA PRO A 242 15.98 22.64 -8.91
C PRO A 242 15.54 21.65 -10.01
N ALA A 243 15.58 22.10 -11.26
CA ALA A 243 15.45 21.21 -12.41
C ALA A 243 16.53 20.13 -12.42
N PHE A 244 16.15 18.94 -12.90
CA PHE A 244 16.89 17.69 -12.95
C PHE A 244 17.16 16.99 -11.60
N THR A 245 16.65 17.51 -10.47
CA THR A 245 16.74 16.83 -9.17
C THR A 245 16.03 15.47 -9.18
N TYR A 246 14.76 15.42 -9.59
CA TYR A 246 13.95 14.19 -9.57
C TYR A 246 13.95 13.46 -10.93
N THR A 247 15.14 13.10 -11.43
CA THR A 247 15.30 12.39 -12.71
C THR A 247 14.89 10.91 -12.60
N GLY A 248 13.82 10.51 -13.29
CA GLY A 248 13.36 9.12 -13.44
C GLY A 248 14.35 8.19 -14.16
N MET A 249 14.04 6.89 -14.23
CA MET A 249 15.00 5.85 -14.58
C MET A 249 15.51 5.90 -16.02
N ALA A 250 14.62 6.20 -16.98
CA ALA A 250 14.90 6.25 -18.41
C ALA A 250 14.50 7.64 -19.01
N PRO A 251 15.20 8.74 -18.63
CA PRO A 251 14.79 10.12 -18.92
C PRO A 251 14.87 10.54 -20.40
N ARG A 252 15.30 9.63 -21.29
CA ARG A 252 15.31 9.82 -22.75
C ARG A 252 14.54 8.73 -23.50
N ALA A 253 13.75 7.91 -22.81
CA ALA A 253 12.78 7.02 -23.44
C ALA A 253 11.63 7.80 -24.07
N ASP A 254 11.07 7.24 -25.14
CA ASP A 254 9.76 7.61 -25.66
C ASP A 254 8.67 7.08 -24.71
N ILE A 255 7.53 7.76 -24.58
CA ILE A 255 6.44 7.32 -23.69
C ILE A 255 5.19 6.93 -24.49
N ILE A 256 4.52 5.83 -24.10
CA ILE A 256 3.16 5.50 -24.57
C ILE A 256 2.31 5.10 -23.36
N ALA A 257 1.23 5.83 -23.10
CA ALA A 257 0.36 5.57 -21.95
C ALA A 257 -0.98 4.95 -22.34
N VAL A 258 -1.55 4.21 -21.40
CA VAL A 258 -2.96 3.81 -21.39
C VAL A 258 -3.56 4.29 -20.08
N ASP A 259 -4.56 5.18 -20.15
CA ASP A 259 -5.44 5.46 -19.02
C ASP A 259 -6.50 4.38 -18.97
N GLY A 260 -6.36 3.47 -18.02
CA GLY A 260 -7.28 2.36 -17.81
C GLY A 260 -8.36 2.62 -16.74
N SER A 261 -8.22 3.69 -15.92
CA SER A 261 -9.16 3.95 -14.82
C SER A 261 -8.94 5.29 -14.11
N VAL A 262 -9.95 6.16 -14.16
CA VAL A 262 -10.02 7.37 -13.33
C VAL A 262 -10.18 7.09 -11.83
N SER A 263 -10.66 5.90 -11.44
CA SER A 263 -10.94 5.55 -10.04
C SER A 263 -9.87 4.67 -9.39
N GLY A 264 -8.84 4.27 -10.15
CA GLY A 264 -7.86 3.26 -9.70
C GLY A 264 -8.41 1.82 -9.65
N SER A 265 -9.62 1.57 -10.16
CA SER A 265 -10.21 0.23 -10.28
C SER A 265 -10.17 -0.23 -11.74
N PHE A 266 -9.44 -1.31 -12.04
CA PHE A 266 -9.11 -1.73 -13.41
C PHE A 266 -9.74 -3.07 -13.77
N SER A 267 -10.16 -3.22 -15.03
CA SER A 267 -10.50 -4.53 -15.59
C SER A 267 -9.25 -5.25 -16.09
N ARG A 268 -9.06 -6.51 -15.69
CA ARG A 268 -7.94 -7.37 -16.15
C ARG A 268 -7.93 -7.54 -17.68
N THR A 269 -9.09 -7.56 -18.34
CA THR A 269 -9.16 -7.63 -19.81
C THR A 269 -8.68 -6.33 -20.46
N GLN A 270 -9.17 -5.18 -20.00
CA GLN A 270 -8.75 -3.86 -20.51
C GLN A 270 -7.26 -3.60 -20.23
N MET A 271 -6.71 -4.11 -19.13
CA MET A 271 -5.27 -4.11 -18.86
C MET A 271 -4.49 -4.91 -19.91
N ALA A 272 -4.94 -6.13 -20.24
CA ALA A 272 -4.31 -6.95 -21.28
C ALA A 272 -4.41 -6.30 -22.67
N ASP A 273 -5.55 -5.71 -23.00
CA ASP A 273 -5.73 -4.89 -24.21
C ASP A 273 -4.76 -3.70 -24.23
N GLY A 274 -4.56 -3.02 -23.10
CA GLY A 274 -3.61 -1.92 -22.95
C GLY A 274 -2.16 -2.33 -23.19
N ILE A 275 -1.73 -3.45 -22.60
CA ILE A 275 -0.39 -4.03 -22.83
C ILE A 275 -0.21 -4.40 -24.31
N SER A 276 -1.22 -5.06 -24.90
CA SER A 276 -1.25 -5.44 -26.32
C SER A 276 -1.13 -4.22 -27.23
N TYR A 277 -1.94 -3.18 -27.00
CA TYR A 277 -1.88 -1.91 -27.71
C TYR A 277 -0.49 -1.27 -27.64
N ILE A 278 0.11 -1.11 -26.45
CA ILE A 278 1.45 -0.49 -26.33
C ILE A 278 2.49 -1.29 -27.13
N PHE A 279 2.49 -2.62 -27.02
CA PHE A 279 3.41 -3.45 -27.79
C PHE A 279 3.13 -3.44 -29.30
N GLN A 280 1.89 -3.26 -29.75
CA GLN A 280 1.57 -3.04 -31.16
C GLN A 280 2.14 -1.70 -31.65
N GLN A 281 1.92 -0.59 -30.92
CA GLN A 281 2.48 0.71 -31.28
C GLN A 281 4.02 0.67 -31.31
N ALA A 282 4.65 0.04 -30.31
CA ALA A 282 6.10 -0.13 -30.28
C ALA A 282 6.64 -0.94 -31.46
N THR A 283 5.92 -1.99 -31.87
CA THR A 283 6.27 -2.79 -33.06
C THR A 283 6.17 -1.95 -34.34
N ALA A 284 5.09 -1.18 -34.50
CA ALA A 284 4.90 -0.28 -35.65
C ALA A 284 5.95 0.83 -35.73
N LEU A 285 6.49 1.27 -34.59
CA LEU A 285 7.57 2.24 -34.48
C LEU A 285 8.99 1.62 -34.58
N GLY A 286 9.10 0.29 -34.69
CA GLY A 286 10.37 -0.43 -34.75
C GLY A 286 11.21 -0.38 -33.45
N LYS A 287 10.59 -0.07 -32.31
CA LYS A 287 11.26 0.14 -31.01
C LYS A 287 11.02 -1.02 -30.04
N LYS A 288 12.00 -1.29 -29.18
CA LYS A 288 11.83 -2.19 -28.02
C LYS A 288 11.02 -1.46 -26.95
N CYS A 289 10.26 -2.20 -26.16
CA CYS A 289 9.38 -1.63 -25.15
C CYS A 289 9.42 -2.38 -23.81
N VAL A 290 9.31 -1.61 -22.73
CA VAL A 290 9.00 -2.10 -21.38
C VAL A 290 7.68 -1.46 -20.95
N VAL A 291 6.70 -2.27 -20.53
CA VAL A 291 5.39 -1.81 -20.02
C VAL A 291 5.34 -2.00 -18.52
N ASN A 292 5.05 -0.94 -17.78
CA ASN A 292 4.81 -0.96 -16.35
C ASN A 292 3.32 -1.07 -16.02
N CYS A 293 2.96 -2.00 -15.15
CA CYS A 293 1.63 -2.13 -14.55
C CYS A 293 1.79 -2.14 -13.03
N SER A 294 1.74 -0.97 -12.39
CA SER A 294 1.80 -0.82 -10.93
C SER A 294 0.45 -1.10 -10.25
N ILE A 295 -0.28 -2.07 -10.79
CA ILE A 295 -1.68 -2.39 -10.49
C ILE A 295 -1.87 -3.92 -10.52
N GLY A 296 -2.77 -4.44 -9.69
CA GLY A 296 -2.96 -5.88 -9.53
C GLY A 296 -4.13 -6.23 -8.62
N SER A 297 -4.33 -7.53 -8.37
CA SER A 297 -5.45 -8.07 -7.59
C SER A 297 -5.12 -9.45 -7.03
N SER A 298 -5.78 -9.85 -5.94
CA SER A 298 -5.71 -11.22 -5.40
C SER A 298 -6.47 -12.28 -6.21
N TYR A 299 -7.13 -11.91 -7.32
CA TYR A 299 -7.87 -12.84 -8.18
C TYR A 299 -6.94 -13.75 -9.01
N GLY A 300 -7.33 -15.02 -9.09
CA GLY A 300 -6.63 -16.08 -9.83
C GLY A 300 -5.93 -17.10 -8.91
N PRO A 301 -5.38 -18.19 -9.47
CA PRO A 301 -4.63 -19.21 -8.73
C PRO A 301 -3.19 -18.81 -8.34
N HIS A 302 -2.61 -17.75 -8.91
CA HIS A 302 -1.23 -17.27 -8.66
C HIS A 302 -0.11 -18.25 -9.04
N ASP A 303 -0.40 -19.16 -9.98
CA ASP A 303 0.52 -20.19 -10.48
C ASP A 303 0.92 -20.00 -11.96
N GLY A 304 0.37 -18.99 -12.64
CA GLY A 304 0.55 -18.76 -14.08
C GLY A 304 -0.54 -19.35 -14.97
N THR A 305 -1.54 -20.05 -14.42
CA THR A 305 -2.62 -20.68 -15.17
C THR A 305 -3.84 -19.78 -15.41
N ASP A 306 -3.90 -18.58 -14.82
CA ASP A 306 -4.98 -17.62 -15.09
C ASP A 306 -4.94 -17.12 -16.56
N PRO A 307 -6.08 -16.95 -17.25
CA PRO A 307 -6.11 -16.38 -18.60
C PRO A 307 -5.40 -15.01 -18.74
N PHE A 308 -5.41 -14.17 -17.70
CA PHE A 308 -4.65 -12.92 -17.68
C PHE A 308 -3.14 -13.15 -17.58
N GLU A 309 -2.69 -14.07 -16.72
CA GLU A 309 -1.27 -14.43 -16.59
C GLU A 309 -0.74 -15.01 -17.92
N GLN A 310 -1.48 -15.95 -18.51
CA GLN A 310 -1.17 -16.53 -19.83
C GLN A 310 -1.12 -15.45 -20.94
N THR A 311 -2.01 -14.46 -20.89
CA THR A 311 -2.02 -13.35 -21.87
C THR A 311 -0.81 -12.44 -21.69
N VAL A 312 -0.39 -12.15 -20.46
CA VAL A 312 0.81 -11.34 -20.17
C VAL A 312 2.09 -12.07 -20.59
N ASP A 313 2.18 -13.38 -20.39
CA ASP A 313 3.31 -14.19 -20.89
C ASP A 313 3.35 -14.21 -22.42
N ALA A 314 2.23 -14.50 -23.08
CA ALA A 314 2.14 -14.55 -24.55
C ALA A 314 2.38 -13.20 -25.25
N LEU A 315 2.14 -12.07 -24.58
CA LEU A 315 2.48 -10.73 -25.07
C LEU A 315 3.95 -10.34 -24.81
N SER A 316 4.63 -11.03 -23.89
CA SER A 316 6.02 -10.78 -23.52
C SER A 316 7.00 -11.52 -24.44
N GLY A 317 8.26 -11.08 -24.48
CA GLY A 317 9.31 -11.74 -25.26
C GLY A 317 10.53 -10.86 -25.59
N PRO A 318 11.34 -11.26 -26.58
CA PRO A 318 12.55 -10.54 -26.96
C PRO A 318 12.27 -9.08 -27.39
N GLY A 319 12.54 -8.12 -26.49
CA GLY A 319 12.30 -6.70 -26.71
C GLY A 319 10.90 -6.20 -26.34
N LYS A 320 10.07 -7.04 -25.72
CA LYS A 320 8.75 -6.71 -25.15
C LYS A 320 8.68 -7.26 -23.73
N ILE A 321 8.80 -6.40 -22.72
CA ILE A 321 8.86 -6.82 -21.30
C ILE A 321 7.72 -6.17 -20.54
N VAL A 322 6.91 -6.95 -19.83
CA VAL A 322 5.95 -6.42 -18.84
C VAL A 322 6.59 -6.47 -17.46
N VAL A 323 6.37 -5.43 -16.66
CA VAL A 323 6.82 -5.31 -15.27
C VAL A 323 5.59 -5.02 -14.42
N LEU A 324 5.26 -5.93 -13.50
CA LEU A 324 4.13 -5.78 -12.58
C LEU A 324 4.62 -5.54 -11.14
N SER A 325 3.85 -4.77 -10.38
CA SER A 325 4.01 -4.66 -8.92
C SER A 325 3.55 -5.94 -8.22
N ALA A 326 4.23 -6.34 -7.14
CA ALA A 326 3.94 -7.58 -6.41
C ALA A 326 2.70 -7.54 -5.49
N GLY A 327 1.91 -6.45 -5.52
CA GLY A 327 0.79 -6.21 -4.61
C GLY A 327 1.20 -5.72 -3.21
N ASN A 328 0.23 -5.21 -2.45
CA ASN A 328 0.43 -4.55 -1.15
C ASN A 328 -0.24 -5.29 0.02
N ASP A 329 -0.84 -6.46 -0.20
CA ASP A 329 -1.76 -7.14 0.74
C ASP A 329 -1.07 -7.77 1.98
N ARG A 330 0.24 -7.57 2.14
CA ARG A 330 1.03 -8.13 3.25
C ARG A 330 0.57 -7.56 4.60
N GLY A 331 -0.19 -8.36 5.34
CA GLY A 331 -0.73 -8.00 6.65
C GLY A 331 -2.22 -7.65 6.64
N ALA A 332 -2.88 -7.65 5.47
CA ALA A 332 -4.32 -7.44 5.33
C ALA A 332 -5.17 -8.70 5.67
N SER A 333 -4.51 -9.84 5.95
CA SER A 333 -5.15 -11.12 6.29
C SER A 333 -6.14 -11.65 5.22
N LEU A 334 -5.82 -11.41 3.95
CA LEU A 334 -6.65 -11.79 2.78
C LEU A 334 -6.30 -13.17 2.17
N HIS A 335 -5.43 -13.96 2.83
CA HIS A 335 -4.96 -15.26 2.36
C HIS A 335 -4.93 -16.27 3.52
N ALA A 336 -5.35 -17.51 3.28
CA ALA A 336 -5.31 -18.60 4.25
C ALA A 336 -5.19 -19.96 3.55
N ASP A 337 -4.39 -20.86 4.12
CA ASP A 337 -4.19 -22.22 3.62
C ASP A 337 -5.16 -23.21 4.29
N TRP A 338 -5.80 -24.07 3.49
CA TRP A 338 -6.50 -25.26 3.98
C TRP A 338 -5.62 -26.50 3.82
N PHE A 339 -5.69 -27.41 4.78
CA PHE A 339 -5.11 -28.75 4.70
C PHE A 339 -5.81 -29.68 5.71
N VAL A 340 -5.61 -31.00 5.63
CA VAL A 340 -6.28 -31.97 6.53
C VAL A 340 -6.03 -31.69 8.03
N GLY A 341 -4.88 -31.08 8.38
CA GLY A 341 -4.55 -30.64 9.74
C GLY A 341 -5.12 -29.28 10.15
N ASN A 342 -5.72 -28.53 9.21
CA ASN A 342 -6.45 -27.28 9.41
C ASN A 342 -7.80 -27.35 8.67
N PRO A 343 -8.73 -28.23 9.09
CA PRO A 343 -9.92 -28.58 8.30
C PRO A 343 -10.94 -27.42 8.18
N ALA A 344 -10.82 -26.39 9.03
CA ALA A 344 -11.74 -25.26 9.09
C ALA A 344 -10.98 -23.92 9.13
N VAL A 345 -11.28 -23.03 8.18
CA VAL A 345 -10.69 -21.70 8.05
C VAL A 345 -11.70 -20.65 8.51
N THR A 346 -11.33 -19.82 9.48
CA THR A 346 -12.23 -18.78 10.04
C THR A 346 -11.92 -17.39 9.51
N MET A 347 -12.95 -16.67 9.07
CA MET A 347 -12.87 -15.27 8.63
C MET A 347 -13.75 -14.40 9.54
N SER A 348 -13.17 -13.36 10.14
CA SER A 348 -13.90 -12.38 10.95
C SER A 348 -14.26 -11.16 10.10
N VAL A 349 -15.56 -10.90 9.91
CA VAL A 349 -16.07 -9.76 9.15
C VAL A 349 -16.56 -8.66 10.09
N THR A 350 -16.07 -7.44 9.86
CA THR A 350 -16.47 -6.24 10.64
C THR A 350 -16.83 -5.10 9.68
N SER A 351 -18.01 -4.51 9.85
CA SER A 351 -18.48 -3.35 9.07
C SER A 351 -19.52 -2.53 9.84
N PRO A 352 -19.73 -1.25 9.50
CA PRO A 352 -20.80 -0.45 10.09
C PRO A 352 -22.18 -1.07 9.82
N THR A 353 -23.00 -1.20 10.87
CA THR A 353 -24.34 -1.79 10.78
C THR A 353 -25.20 -1.08 9.73
N GLY A 354 -25.85 -1.83 8.84
CA GLY A 354 -26.62 -1.26 7.73
C GLY A 354 -25.86 -1.19 6.38
N SER A 355 -24.59 -1.56 6.35
CA SER A 355 -23.78 -1.55 5.11
C SER A 355 -24.15 -2.73 4.21
N ALA A 356 -24.84 -2.47 3.10
CA ALA A 356 -24.93 -3.41 1.98
C ALA A 356 -23.51 -3.80 1.51
N LYS A 357 -23.21 -5.10 1.52
CA LYS A 357 -21.90 -5.65 1.13
C LYS A 357 -22.04 -6.98 0.39
N SER A 358 -21.06 -7.24 -0.47
CA SER A 358 -20.69 -8.57 -0.93
C SER A 358 -19.22 -8.84 -0.57
N ILE A 359 -18.88 -10.10 -0.30
CA ILE A 359 -17.50 -10.59 -0.13
C ILE A 359 -17.36 -11.85 -0.98
N ALA A 360 -16.49 -11.80 -1.98
CA ALA A 360 -16.10 -12.97 -2.78
C ALA A 360 -14.81 -13.59 -2.22
N ILE A 361 -14.74 -14.91 -2.21
CA ILE A 361 -13.61 -15.71 -1.72
C ILE A 361 -13.32 -16.77 -2.78
N THR A 362 -12.07 -16.83 -3.24
CA THR A 362 -11.59 -17.84 -4.21
C THR A 362 -10.53 -18.71 -3.58
N GLY A 363 -10.70 -20.03 -3.67
CA GLY A 363 -9.67 -21.02 -3.33
C GLY A 363 -9.39 -21.93 -4.53
N TYR A 364 -8.25 -22.60 -4.52
CA TYR A 364 -7.85 -23.57 -5.54
C TYR A 364 -7.25 -24.81 -4.88
N TYR A 365 -7.49 -25.99 -5.46
CA TYR A 365 -6.97 -27.26 -4.93
C TYR A 365 -6.71 -28.28 -6.05
N GLU A 366 -5.81 -29.24 -5.80
CA GLU A 366 -5.10 -29.98 -6.85
C GLU A 366 -6.02 -30.83 -7.75
N ALA A 367 -5.60 -31.03 -9.01
CA ALA A 367 -6.28 -31.86 -10.01
C ALA A 367 -6.57 -33.30 -9.51
N THR A 368 -5.75 -33.83 -8.60
CA THR A 368 -5.93 -35.16 -7.99
C THR A 368 -6.82 -35.19 -6.74
N GLU A 369 -7.07 -34.04 -6.11
CA GLU A 369 -7.82 -33.94 -4.85
C GLU A 369 -9.34 -33.85 -5.07
N GLN A 370 -10.11 -34.18 -4.03
CA GLN A 370 -11.56 -34.08 -3.99
C GLN A 370 -12.00 -33.54 -2.62
N LEU A 371 -12.64 -32.38 -2.62
CA LEU A 371 -13.19 -31.77 -1.42
C LEU A 371 -14.73 -31.77 -1.48
N ASN A 372 -15.32 -31.43 -0.34
CA ASN A 372 -16.69 -30.97 -0.23
C ASN A 372 -16.65 -29.71 0.64
N VAL A 373 -17.19 -28.60 0.16
CA VAL A 373 -17.11 -27.29 0.80
C VAL A 373 -18.40 -26.95 1.54
N SER A 374 -18.27 -26.56 2.80
CA SER A 374 -19.36 -25.96 3.60
C SER A 374 -18.92 -24.62 4.17
N ILE A 375 -19.87 -23.75 4.49
CA ILE A 375 -19.62 -22.57 5.32
C ILE A 375 -20.67 -22.42 6.42
N THR A 376 -20.22 -22.15 7.64
CA THR A 376 -21.07 -21.81 8.79
C THR A 376 -21.10 -20.29 8.96
N THR A 377 -22.31 -19.72 9.08
CA THR A 377 -22.51 -18.28 9.32
C THR A 377 -22.25 -17.90 10.78
N PRO A 378 -22.07 -16.60 11.09
CA PRO A 378 -21.93 -16.10 12.47
C PRO A 378 -23.08 -16.45 13.42
N LEU A 379 -24.25 -16.83 12.90
CA LEU A 379 -25.42 -17.28 13.67
C LEU A 379 -25.61 -18.81 13.63
N GLY A 380 -24.57 -19.57 13.24
CA GLY A 380 -24.55 -21.03 13.32
C GLY A 380 -25.34 -21.76 12.22
N THR A 381 -25.81 -21.06 11.19
CA THR A 381 -26.43 -21.70 10.01
C THR A 381 -25.33 -22.28 9.12
N THR A 382 -25.42 -23.54 8.72
CA THR A 382 -24.47 -24.14 7.76
C THR A 382 -25.09 -24.21 6.36
N VAL A 383 -24.34 -23.81 5.35
CA VAL A 383 -24.67 -23.97 3.93
C VAL A 383 -23.64 -24.93 3.31
N GLY A 384 -24.13 -25.94 2.59
CA GLY A 384 -23.34 -27.10 2.16
C GLY A 384 -23.64 -28.37 2.99
N PRO A 385 -22.87 -29.46 2.81
CA PRO A 385 -21.73 -29.56 1.90
C PRO A 385 -22.15 -29.48 0.44
N VAL A 386 -21.48 -28.60 -0.31
CA VAL A 386 -21.42 -28.68 -1.76
C VAL A 386 -20.33 -29.69 -2.12
N THR A 387 -20.63 -30.61 -3.02
CA THR A 387 -19.67 -31.60 -3.53
C THR A 387 -19.03 -31.10 -4.81
N LEU A 388 -17.82 -31.59 -5.14
CA LEU A 388 -17.19 -31.43 -6.45
C LEU A 388 -18.17 -31.51 -7.63
N GLY A 389 -18.17 -30.47 -8.48
CA GLY A 389 -19.06 -30.28 -9.63
C GLY A 389 -20.40 -29.63 -9.28
N GLY A 390 -20.61 -29.21 -8.03
CA GLY A 390 -21.88 -28.68 -7.51
C GLY A 390 -21.85 -27.20 -7.13
N VAL A 391 -23.05 -26.69 -6.82
CA VAL A 391 -23.28 -25.33 -6.29
C VAL A 391 -24.29 -25.35 -5.14
N SER A 392 -24.29 -24.34 -4.25
CA SER A 392 -25.23 -24.25 -3.11
C SER A 392 -26.68 -23.92 -3.50
N GLY A 393 -26.90 -23.48 -4.74
CA GLY A 393 -28.21 -23.09 -5.28
C GLY A 393 -28.05 -22.21 -6.51
N ALA A 394 -29.14 -21.59 -6.97
CA ALA A 394 -29.04 -20.51 -7.96
C ALA A 394 -28.52 -19.23 -7.29
N TYR A 395 -27.68 -18.44 -7.99
CA TYR A 395 -27.17 -17.15 -7.50
C TYR A 395 -28.31 -16.21 -7.05
N PRO A 396 -28.21 -15.50 -5.90
CA PRO A 396 -27.04 -15.35 -5.01
C PRO A 396 -26.87 -16.45 -3.95
N GLY A 397 -27.50 -17.61 -4.12
CA GLY A 397 -27.45 -18.73 -3.16
C GLY A 397 -28.47 -18.62 -2.03
N PRO A 398 -28.61 -19.65 -1.19
CA PRO A 398 -29.59 -19.70 -0.10
C PRO A 398 -29.52 -18.48 0.84
N LEU A 399 -30.68 -17.91 1.18
CA LEU A 399 -30.79 -16.80 2.13
C LEU A 399 -30.69 -17.33 3.57
N THR A 400 -29.75 -16.77 4.33
CA THR A 400 -29.57 -17.00 5.77
C THR A 400 -29.87 -15.71 6.56
N SER A 401 -29.94 -15.81 7.89
CA SER A 401 -30.03 -14.63 8.77
C SER A 401 -28.85 -13.66 8.64
N ASN A 402 -27.71 -14.09 8.06
CA ASN A 402 -26.54 -13.27 7.78
C ASN A 402 -26.43 -12.83 6.30
N GLY A 403 -27.43 -13.09 5.46
CA GLY A 403 -27.40 -12.81 4.02
C GLY A 403 -27.41 -14.07 3.16
N ASN A 404 -27.36 -13.89 1.84
CA ASN A 404 -27.26 -14.96 0.86
C ASN A 404 -25.83 -15.53 0.84
N VAL A 405 -25.74 -16.85 0.61
CA VAL A 405 -24.48 -17.60 0.63
C VAL A 405 -24.36 -18.47 -0.61
N TYR A 406 -23.61 -17.99 -1.60
CA TYR A 406 -23.29 -18.74 -2.81
C TYR A 406 -22.00 -19.55 -2.60
N ILE A 407 -21.97 -20.78 -3.10
CA ILE A 407 -20.79 -21.66 -3.10
C ILE A 407 -20.78 -22.41 -4.43
N GLU A 408 -19.63 -22.49 -5.09
CA GLU A 408 -19.29 -23.46 -6.14
C GLU A 408 -18.05 -24.26 -5.71
N ASP A 409 -18.00 -25.55 -6.04
CA ASP A 409 -16.85 -26.42 -5.77
C ASP A 409 -16.47 -27.21 -7.03
N GLY A 410 -15.35 -26.86 -7.66
CA GLY A 410 -14.79 -27.55 -8.83
C GLY A 410 -15.66 -27.52 -10.08
N VAL A 411 -16.60 -26.58 -10.18
CA VAL A 411 -17.39 -26.29 -11.40
C VAL A 411 -16.49 -25.66 -12.47
N SER A 412 -15.58 -24.77 -12.04
CA SER A 412 -14.54 -24.17 -12.87
C SER A 412 -13.17 -24.81 -12.57
N LEU A 413 -12.36 -24.99 -13.62
CA LEU A 413 -11.03 -25.60 -13.57
C LEU A 413 -9.97 -24.67 -14.15
N THR A 414 -8.74 -24.78 -13.65
CA THR A 414 -7.54 -24.17 -14.28
C THR A 414 -7.16 -24.88 -15.58
N SER A 415 -6.23 -24.33 -16.35
CA SER A 415 -5.69 -25.01 -17.56
C SER A 415 -4.95 -26.32 -17.26
N THR A 416 -4.56 -26.56 -16.01
CA THR A 416 -3.94 -27.80 -15.51
C THR A 416 -4.94 -28.81 -14.96
N GLY A 417 -6.21 -28.41 -14.77
CA GLY A 417 -7.28 -29.26 -14.23
C GLY A 417 -7.47 -29.16 -12.71
N ASP A 418 -6.82 -28.20 -12.07
CA ASP A 418 -7.00 -27.87 -10.66
C ASP A 418 -8.34 -27.16 -10.45
N LYS A 419 -8.94 -27.35 -9.28
CA LYS A 419 -10.35 -27.06 -9.03
C LYS A 419 -10.50 -25.73 -8.31
N GLN A 420 -11.37 -24.87 -8.82
CA GLN A 420 -11.72 -23.62 -8.14
C GLN A 420 -12.84 -23.87 -7.13
N VAL A 421 -12.67 -23.33 -5.92
CA VAL A 421 -13.75 -23.06 -4.97
C VAL A 421 -14.10 -21.58 -5.08
N TYR A 422 -15.38 -21.27 -5.27
CA TYR A 422 -15.88 -19.89 -5.25
C TYR A 422 -16.95 -19.76 -4.16
N ILE A 423 -16.83 -18.76 -3.28
CA ILE A 423 -17.84 -18.46 -2.27
C ILE A 423 -18.17 -16.97 -2.36
N GLU A 424 -19.45 -16.61 -2.44
CA GLU A 424 -19.90 -15.21 -2.29
C GLU A 424 -20.86 -15.07 -1.10
N LEU A 425 -20.55 -14.13 -0.21
CA LEU A 425 -21.38 -13.77 0.94
C LEU A 425 -22.03 -12.42 0.66
N ASN A 426 -23.35 -12.41 0.44
CA ASN A 426 -24.04 -11.24 -0.10
C ASN A 426 -25.19 -10.77 0.83
N ALA A 427 -25.10 -9.52 1.28
CA ALA A 427 -26.08 -8.88 2.14
C ALA A 427 -26.75 -7.65 1.49
N THR A 428 -26.58 -7.42 0.18
CA THR A 428 -27.11 -6.19 -0.47
C THR A 428 -28.63 -6.16 -0.54
N ASN A 429 -29.27 -7.34 -0.59
CA ASN A 429 -30.71 -7.51 -0.71
C ASN A 429 -31.38 -8.03 0.59
N ASN A 430 -30.65 -8.05 1.71
CA ASN A 430 -31.14 -8.60 2.99
C ASN A 430 -31.83 -7.49 3.83
N PRO A 431 -33.05 -7.70 4.37
CA PRO A 431 -33.70 -6.74 5.29
C PRO A 431 -32.93 -6.47 6.60
N SER A 432 -31.95 -7.31 6.95
CA SER A 432 -30.93 -7.05 7.98
C SER A 432 -29.54 -7.13 7.35
N PRO A 433 -29.07 -6.07 6.65
CA PRO A 433 -27.89 -6.14 5.79
C PRO A 433 -26.60 -6.09 6.61
N THR A 434 -26.20 -7.24 7.16
CA THR A 434 -24.96 -7.38 7.93
C THR A 434 -24.32 -8.76 7.74
N LEU A 435 -23.10 -8.74 7.20
CA LEU A 435 -22.20 -9.90 7.16
C LEU A 435 -21.38 -10.07 8.46
N ASN A 436 -21.60 -9.22 9.48
CA ASN A 436 -20.69 -9.12 10.63
C ASN A 436 -20.62 -10.41 11.47
N GLY A 437 -19.41 -10.69 11.98
CA GLY A 437 -19.10 -11.82 12.85
C GLY A 437 -18.14 -12.83 12.22
N THR A 438 -17.96 -13.97 12.88
CA THR A 438 -17.04 -15.03 12.43
C THR A 438 -17.76 -16.01 11.50
N TRP A 439 -17.27 -16.12 10.27
CA TRP A 439 -17.64 -17.16 9.31
C TRP A 439 -16.61 -18.29 9.36
N THR A 440 -17.05 -19.53 9.20
CA THR A 440 -16.16 -20.71 9.21
C THR A 440 -16.34 -21.51 7.93
N ILE A 441 -15.36 -21.47 7.03
CA ILE A 441 -15.30 -22.35 5.86
C ILE A 441 -14.76 -23.69 6.34
N THR A 442 -15.43 -24.79 6.00
CA THR A 442 -14.98 -26.15 6.31
C THR A 442 -14.90 -26.93 5.01
N CYS A 443 -13.71 -27.42 4.67
CA CYS A 443 -13.53 -28.34 3.55
C CYS A 443 -13.28 -29.75 4.11
N GLY A 444 -14.09 -30.71 3.70
CA GLY A 444 -13.96 -32.12 4.08
C GLY A 444 -13.67 -32.98 2.86
N GLY A 445 -12.56 -33.72 2.88
CA GLY A 445 -12.23 -34.61 1.77
C GLY A 445 -13.29 -35.70 1.57
N SER A 446 -13.57 -36.05 0.31
CA SER A 446 -14.03 -37.41 0.03
C SER A 446 -12.87 -38.39 0.36
N ALA A 447 -13.16 -39.68 0.52
CA ALA A 447 -12.27 -40.60 1.24
C ALA A 447 -11.02 -41.09 0.46
N SER A 448 -10.18 -40.18 -0.07
CA SER A 448 -8.90 -40.51 -0.71
C SER A 448 -7.86 -39.37 -0.76
N ALA A 449 -7.82 -38.47 0.24
CA ALA A 449 -6.74 -37.47 0.33
C ALA A 449 -5.39 -38.12 0.75
N PRO A 450 -4.26 -37.85 0.06
CA PRO A 450 -2.94 -38.34 0.48
C PRO A 450 -2.49 -37.77 1.83
N ALA A 451 -1.66 -38.51 2.56
CA ALA A 451 -1.04 -38.00 3.78
C ALA A 451 0.00 -36.91 3.46
N ALA A 452 0.04 -35.86 4.29
CA ALA A 452 0.91 -34.71 4.08
C ALA A 452 2.42 -35.08 3.98
N PRO A 453 3.20 -34.40 3.15
CA PRO A 453 4.65 -34.61 3.07
C PRO A 453 5.34 -34.28 4.40
N PRO A 454 6.43 -34.99 4.77
CA PRO A 454 7.11 -34.78 6.03
C PRO A 454 7.70 -33.35 6.14
N THR A 455 7.51 -32.73 7.29
CA THR A 455 7.82 -31.31 7.53
C THR A 455 9.32 -31.02 7.42
N SER A 456 9.69 -30.01 6.63
CA SER A 456 11.07 -29.55 6.47
C SER A 456 11.21 -28.05 6.75
N SER A 457 11.25 -27.72 8.05
CA SER A 457 11.49 -26.37 8.62
C SER A 457 10.38 -25.34 8.38
N PRO A 458 10.30 -24.26 9.20
CA PRO A 458 9.37 -23.16 8.96
C PRO A 458 9.68 -22.48 7.63
N ALA A 459 8.64 -22.26 6.82
CA ALA A 459 8.75 -21.57 5.56
C ALA A 459 9.05 -20.08 5.78
N THR A 460 10.35 -19.73 5.80
CA THR A 460 10.77 -18.36 5.45
C THR A 460 10.14 -18.02 4.11
N CYS A 461 9.38 -16.93 4.02
CA CYS A 461 8.75 -16.51 2.77
C CYS A 461 9.83 -16.27 1.69
N ARG A 462 10.06 -17.29 0.87
CA ARG A 462 10.90 -17.25 -0.31
C ARG A 462 9.98 -17.09 -1.50
N ALA A 463 9.55 -15.85 -1.72
CA ALA A 463 9.13 -15.43 -3.05
C ALA A 463 10.21 -15.90 -4.04
N ARG A 464 9.85 -16.79 -4.97
CA ARG A 464 10.75 -17.22 -6.04
C ARG A 464 10.83 -16.11 -7.09
N SER A 465 11.44 -15.00 -6.73
CA SER A 465 11.89 -14.03 -7.73
C SER A 465 12.78 -14.76 -8.73
N SER A 466 12.48 -14.59 -10.01
CA SER A 466 13.23 -15.11 -11.16
C SER A 466 14.58 -14.36 -11.33
N SER A 467 15.31 -14.24 -10.23
CA SER A 467 16.64 -13.64 -10.16
C SER A 467 17.65 -14.45 -10.97
N ALA A 468 18.51 -13.74 -11.70
CA ALA A 468 19.35 -14.33 -12.73
C ALA A 468 20.30 -15.41 -12.19
N ARG A 469 20.49 -16.49 -12.96
CA ARG A 469 21.32 -17.65 -12.62
C ARG A 469 22.83 -17.33 -12.66
N TRP A 470 23.31 -16.57 -11.68
CA TRP A 470 24.74 -16.33 -11.49
C TRP A 470 25.43 -17.57 -10.89
N ARG A 471 26.56 -17.99 -11.48
CA ARG A 471 27.31 -19.17 -11.00
C ARG A 471 28.32 -18.75 -9.92
N PRO A 472 28.46 -19.50 -8.81
CA PRO A 472 29.46 -19.19 -7.79
C PRO A 472 30.88 -19.54 -8.28
N GLY A 473 31.76 -18.54 -8.29
CA GLY A 473 33.18 -18.68 -8.62
C GLY A 473 34.03 -17.89 -7.63
N THR A 474 34.62 -18.59 -6.65
CA THR A 474 35.75 -18.21 -5.78
C THR A 474 36.22 -16.74 -5.75
N THR A 475 36.09 -16.09 -4.58
CA THR A 475 37.21 -15.41 -3.87
C THR A 475 36.84 -15.24 -2.39
N ARG A 476 37.83 -15.20 -1.50
CA ARG A 476 37.66 -15.12 -0.03
C ARG A 476 37.46 -13.68 0.43
N TRP A 477 36.64 -13.49 1.47
CA TRP A 477 36.77 -12.34 2.35
C TRP A 477 38.06 -12.47 3.19
N ARG A 478 38.76 -11.35 3.39
CA ARG A 478 39.72 -11.13 4.49
C ARG A 478 39.31 -9.85 5.21
N SER A 479 39.65 -9.76 6.49
CA SER A 479 39.38 -8.61 7.35
C SER A 479 40.32 -7.43 7.08
N ALA A 480 39.88 -6.27 7.59
CA ALA A 480 40.63 -5.03 7.86
C ALA A 480 42.01 -5.28 8.57
N PRO A 481 42.95 -4.30 8.65
CA PRO A 481 42.71 -2.85 8.69
C PRO A 481 43.61 -1.95 7.82
N GLY A 482 43.28 -0.65 7.86
CA GLY A 482 43.96 0.47 7.18
C GLY A 482 43.12 1.73 7.34
#